data_AF-A0A9X5CHC9-F1
#
_entry.id   AF-A0A9X5CHC9-F1
#
_cell.length_a   1.000
_cell.length_b   1.000
_cell.length_c   1.000
_cell.angle_alpha   90.00
_cell.angle_beta   90.00
_cell.angle_gamma   90.00
#
_symmetry.space_group_name_H-M   'P 1'
#
loop_
_entity.id
_entity.type
_entity.pdbx_description
1 polymer ?
#
loop_
_entity_poly.entity_id
_entity_poly.type
_entity_poly.pdbx_seq_one_letter_code
_entity_poly.pdbx_strand_id
1 'polypeptide(L)'
;MLSLSGCGFLWNCTDSTAERGEADVRVEIVDTDERPAGVTAEVTGWRREPHPQVPEEGDQIHFDIRFEGAEQAIDPAVDACAVDEDRVVLGCQTVYSHMDFGPDTGDEYLAVDHPERVAAVLLIPNDQSTQDRRTCEDDMKDGGGVHPPDMPRQGEQL
;
A
#
# COMPACT_ATOMS: atom_id res chain seq x y z
N MET A 1 39.51 29.60 -30.19
CA MET A 1 38.12 29.18 -30.41
C MET A 1 38.11 27.67 -30.56
N LEU A 2 37.55 26.98 -29.57
CA LEU A 2 37.03 25.61 -29.67
C LEU A 2 36.00 25.52 -28.53
N SER A 3 34.77 25.91 -28.87
CA SER A 3 33.58 25.68 -28.07
C SER A 3 33.22 24.22 -28.24
N LEU A 4 33.37 23.42 -27.19
CA LEU A 4 32.71 22.12 -27.09
C LEU A 4 31.40 22.34 -26.34
N SER A 5 30.41 22.81 -27.10
CA SER A 5 29.00 22.69 -26.77
C SER A 5 28.62 21.21 -26.92
N GLY A 6 28.80 20.43 -25.86
CA GLY A 6 28.34 19.05 -25.78
C GLY A 6 27.00 19.02 -25.08
N CYS A 7 25.94 18.84 -25.86
CA CYS A 7 24.54 18.83 -25.43
C CYS A 7 24.34 17.90 -24.22
N GLY A 8 23.77 18.43 -23.15
CA GLY A 8 23.14 17.61 -22.12
C GLY A 8 22.08 16.78 -22.82
N PHE A 9 22.32 15.48 -22.94
CA PHE A 9 21.22 14.56 -23.14
C PHE A 9 20.34 14.71 -21.90
N LEU A 10 19.18 15.32 -22.07
CA LEU A 10 18.05 15.13 -21.19
C LEU A 10 17.74 13.63 -21.28
N TRP A 11 18.44 12.82 -20.47
CA TRP A 11 18.04 11.45 -20.20
C TRP A 11 16.70 11.58 -19.49
N ASN A 12 15.67 11.37 -20.29
CA ASN A 12 14.28 11.60 -19.94
C ASN A 12 13.86 10.40 -19.08
N CYS A 13 14.21 10.42 -17.80
CA CYS A 13 13.71 9.43 -16.84
C CYS A 13 12.19 9.46 -16.93
N THR A 14 11.62 8.33 -17.35
CA THR A 14 10.16 8.16 -17.36
C THR A 14 9.79 7.59 -16.00
N ASP A 15 9.89 8.44 -14.98
CA ASP A 15 9.24 8.20 -13.70
C ASP A 15 7.73 8.16 -13.98
N SER A 16 7.13 7.02 -13.72
CA SER A 16 5.70 6.80 -13.97
C SER A 16 5.12 5.92 -12.88
N THR A 17 3.83 6.08 -12.68
CA THR A 17 3.09 5.39 -11.62
C THR A 17 2.21 4.33 -12.28
N ALA A 18 2.26 3.11 -11.77
CA ALA A 18 1.36 2.04 -12.19
C ALA A 18 -0.10 2.41 -11.88
N GLU A 19 -1.03 1.85 -12.64
CA GLU A 19 -2.44 1.99 -12.34
C GLU A 19 -2.79 1.26 -11.03
N ARG A 20 -3.73 1.84 -10.29
CA ARG A 20 -4.24 1.23 -9.07
C ARG A 20 -5.17 0.07 -9.43
N GLY A 21 -4.89 -1.10 -8.86
CA GLY A 21 -5.75 -2.26 -9.03
C GLY A 21 -7.05 -2.15 -8.22
N GLU A 22 -8.01 -3.02 -8.55
CA GLU A 22 -9.31 -3.06 -7.87
C GLU A 22 -9.15 -3.48 -6.40
N ALA A 23 -9.70 -2.68 -5.49
CA ALA A 23 -9.64 -2.95 -4.06
C ALA A 23 -10.69 -3.97 -3.63
N ASP A 24 -10.28 -4.93 -2.79
CA ASP A 24 -11.18 -5.94 -2.24
C ASP A 24 -10.70 -6.41 -0.85
N VAL A 25 -11.54 -7.15 -0.13
CA VAL A 25 -11.23 -7.76 1.17
C VAL A 25 -10.13 -8.81 1.03
N ARG A 26 -10.03 -9.47 -0.13
CA ARG A 26 -9.03 -10.48 -0.45
C ARG A 26 -8.44 -10.20 -1.82
N VAL A 27 -7.13 -9.99 -1.88
CA VAL A 27 -6.42 -9.62 -3.12
C VAL A 27 -5.19 -10.51 -3.34
N GLU A 28 -4.95 -10.87 -4.60
CA GLU A 28 -3.64 -11.37 -5.02
C GLU A 28 -2.72 -10.16 -5.22
N ILE A 29 -1.58 -10.17 -4.54
CA ILE A 29 -0.62 -9.06 -4.62
C ILE A 29 0.05 -9.09 -6.00
N VAL A 30 0.15 -7.92 -6.64
CA VAL A 30 0.76 -7.76 -7.96
C VAL A 30 1.87 -6.72 -7.94
N ASP A 31 2.90 -6.95 -8.76
CA ASP A 31 3.95 -5.95 -9.00
C ASP A 31 3.46 -4.80 -9.91
N THR A 32 4.36 -3.87 -10.23
CA THR A 32 4.06 -2.71 -11.08
C THR A 32 3.78 -3.06 -12.55
N ASP A 33 4.04 -4.29 -12.96
CA ASP A 33 3.69 -4.84 -14.29
C ASP A 33 2.40 -5.71 -14.22
N GLU A 34 1.62 -5.60 -13.14
CA GLU A 34 0.41 -6.40 -12.86
C GLU A 34 0.67 -7.92 -12.78
N ARG A 35 1.91 -8.33 -12.53
CA ARG A 35 2.24 -9.76 -12.40
C ARG A 35 2.00 -10.22 -10.97
N PRO A 36 1.33 -11.37 -10.76
CA PRO A 36 1.16 -11.94 -9.43
C PRO A 36 2.49 -12.19 -8.71
N ALA A 37 2.57 -11.71 -7.47
CA ALA A 37 3.69 -11.97 -6.56
C ALA A 37 3.63 -13.37 -5.93
N GLY A 38 2.53 -14.11 -6.14
CA GLY A 38 2.29 -15.41 -5.51
C GLY A 38 1.87 -15.34 -4.04
N VAL A 39 1.55 -14.14 -3.56
CA VAL A 39 1.07 -13.87 -2.20
C VAL A 39 -0.36 -13.33 -2.26
N THR A 40 -1.24 -13.83 -1.41
CA THR A 40 -2.60 -13.30 -1.25
C THR A 40 -2.70 -12.59 0.09
N ALA A 41 -3.22 -11.36 0.12
CA ALA A 41 -3.56 -10.65 1.35
C ALA A 41 -5.08 -10.67 1.57
N GLU A 42 -5.52 -10.83 2.82
CA GLU A 42 -6.94 -10.93 3.18
C GLU A 42 -7.22 -10.23 4.51
N VAL A 43 -8.17 -9.31 4.53
CA VAL A 43 -8.80 -8.83 5.77
C VAL A 43 -9.79 -9.90 6.23
N THR A 44 -9.47 -10.57 7.33
CA THR A 44 -10.28 -11.69 7.85
C THR A 44 -11.39 -11.23 8.80
N GLY A 45 -11.28 -10.01 9.33
CA GLY A 45 -12.27 -9.39 10.18
C GLY A 45 -11.88 -7.96 10.54
N TRP A 46 -12.85 -7.16 10.98
CA TRP A 46 -12.59 -5.83 11.53
C TRP A 46 -13.68 -5.44 12.52
N ARG A 47 -13.34 -4.51 13.42
CA ARG A 47 -14.27 -3.91 14.38
C ARG A 47 -13.83 -2.51 14.76
N ARG A 48 -14.78 -1.72 15.25
CA ARG A 48 -14.52 -0.41 15.84
C ARG A 48 -14.27 -0.56 17.34
N GLU A 49 -13.09 -0.16 17.80
CA GLU A 49 -12.76 -0.17 19.23
C GLU A 49 -11.59 0.80 19.54
N PRO A 50 -11.42 1.22 20.81
CA PRO A 50 -10.30 2.06 21.19
C PRO A 50 -8.95 1.35 21.10
N HIS A 51 -7.93 2.05 20.60
CA HIS A 51 -6.56 1.52 20.57
C HIS A 51 -6.05 1.30 22.02
N PRO A 52 -5.58 0.09 22.41
CA PRO A 52 -5.19 -0.20 23.79
C PRO A 52 -4.06 0.68 24.33
N GLN A 53 -3.16 1.14 23.46
CA GLN A 53 -2.03 2.00 23.83
C GLN A 53 -2.36 3.50 23.87
N VAL A 54 -3.42 3.95 23.18
CA VAL A 54 -3.82 5.37 23.11
C VAL A 54 -5.36 5.52 23.21
N PRO A 55 -6.00 4.98 24.26
CA PRO A 55 -7.46 4.92 24.37
C PRO A 55 -8.13 6.31 24.42
N GLU A 56 -7.38 7.36 24.78
CA GLU A 56 -7.85 8.75 24.78
C GLU A 56 -8.14 9.31 23.39
N GLU A 57 -7.61 8.70 22.32
CA GLU A 57 -7.90 9.08 20.93
C GLU A 57 -9.28 8.59 20.47
N GLY A 58 -9.96 7.76 21.28
CA GLY A 58 -11.26 7.21 21.00
C GLY A 58 -11.21 5.96 20.13
N ASP A 59 -12.33 5.68 19.47
CA ASP A 59 -12.49 4.50 18.62
C ASP A 59 -11.60 4.61 17.36
N GLN A 60 -10.91 3.52 17.04
CA GLN A 60 -10.20 3.32 15.76
C GLN A 60 -10.74 2.07 15.07
N ILE A 61 -10.24 1.77 13.87
CA ILE A 61 -10.59 0.55 13.16
C ILE A 61 -9.53 -0.51 13.44
N HIS A 62 -9.88 -1.51 14.25
CA HIS A 62 -9.06 -2.69 14.47
C HIS A 62 -9.41 -3.74 13.42
N PHE A 63 -8.42 -4.27 12.70
CA PHE A 63 -8.64 -5.30 11.69
C PHE A 63 -7.57 -6.38 11.72
N ASP A 64 -8.02 -7.61 11.44
CA ASP A 64 -7.18 -8.79 11.34
C ASP A 64 -6.82 -9.04 9.87
N ILE A 65 -5.53 -9.15 9.55
CA ILE A 65 -5.03 -9.39 8.21
C ILE A 65 -4.23 -10.70 8.15
N ARG A 66 -4.33 -11.39 7.01
CA ARG A 66 -3.58 -12.60 6.71
C ARG A 66 -2.93 -12.50 5.34
N PHE A 67 -1.65 -12.87 5.27
CA PHE A 67 -0.93 -13.10 4.04
C PHE A 67 -0.82 -14.63 3.82
N GLU A 68 -1.07 -15.11 2.61
CA GLU A 68 -0.93 -16.52 2.26
C GLU A 68 0.08 -16.65 1.13
N GLY A 69 1.09 -17.52 1.29
CA GLY A 69 2.11 -17.75 0.26
C GLY A 69 3.35 -16.84 0.37
N ALA A 70 3.47 -16.05 1.44
CA ALA A 70 4.67 -15.28 1.72
C ALA A 70 5.83 -16.23 2.06
N GLU A 71 6.72 -16.50 1.10
CA GLU A 71 8.01 -17.11 1.43
C GLU A 71 8.91 -16.07 2.12
N GLN A 72 9.75 -16.49 3.07
CA GLN A 72 10.59 -15.66 3.95
C GLN A 72 11.51 -14.63 3.26
N ALA A 73 11.59 -14.62 1.93
CA ALA A 73 12.50 -13.75 1.17
C ALA A 73 11.81 -12.54 0.51
N ILE A 74 10.47 -12.49 0.49
CA ILE A 74 9.71 -11.38 -0.08
C ILE A 74 8.85 -10.82 1.06
N ASP A 75 9.06 -9.55 1.39
CA ASP A 75 8.25 -8.81 2.37
C ASP A 75 7.26 -7.91 1.62
N PRO A 76 6.23 -8.45 0.95
CA PRO A 76 5.27 -7.62 0.24
C PRO A 76 4.52 -6.71 1.21
N ALA A 77 4.07 -5.58 0.67
CA ALA A 77 3.26 -4.63 1.41
C ALA A 77 2.04 -4.22 0.58
N VAL A 78 0.91 -3.97 1.23
CA VAL A 78 -0.32 -3.52 0.56
C VAL A 78 -0.91 -2.34 1.31
N ASP A 79 -1.59 -1.45 0.59
CA ASP A 79 -2.37 -0.41 1.24
C ASP A 79 -3.71 -0.99 1.72
N ALA A 80 -3.97 -0.86 3.02
CA ALA A 80 -5.24 -1.16 3.65
C ALA A 80 -6.01 0.14 3.89
N CYS A 81 -7.26 0.21 3.43
CA CYS A 81 -8.08 1.41 3.48
C CYS A 81 -9.42 1.14 4.14
N ALA A 82 -9.75 1.94 5.15
CA ALA A 82 -11.11 2.02 5.67
C ALA A 82 -11.97 2.88 4.73
N VAL A 83 -13.13 2.37 4.33
CA VAL A 83 -14.03 3.02 3.37
C VAL A 83 -15.46 3.11 3.90
N ASP A 84 -16.23 4.05 3.39
CA ASP A 84 -17.68 4.13 3.63
C ASP A 84 -18.51 3.21 2.69
N GLU A 85 -19.84 3.28 2.78
CA GLU A 85 -20.77 2.46 1.99
C GLU A 85 -20.62 2.65 0.47
N ASP A 86 -20.12 3.82 0.04
CA ASP A 86 -19.91 4.16 -1.37
C ASP A 86 -18.46 3.88 -1.84
N ARG A 87 -17.67 3.18 -1.01
CA ARG A 87 -16.24 2.91 -1.19
C ARG A 87 -15.37 4.17 -1.24
N VAL A 88 -15.79 5.24 -0.56
CA VAL A 88 -14.97 6.44 -0.39
C VAL A 88 -14.00 6.25 0.77
N VAL A 89 -12.73 6.56 0.54
CA VAL A 89 -11.64 6.41 1.50
C VAL A 89 -11.82 7.35 2.70
N LEU A 90 -11.82 6.77 3.89
CA LEU A 90 -11.84 7.47 5.18
C LEU A 90 -10.44 7.55 5.80
N GLY A 91 -9.56 6.59 5.47
CA GLY A 91 -8.14 6.59 5.81
C GLY A 91 -7.46 5.32 5.27
N CYS A 92 -6.16 5.39 5.01
CA CYS A 92 -5.36 4.27 4.52
C CYS A 92 -4.02 4.19 5.26
N GLN A 93 -3.44 2.99 5.31
CA GLN A 93 -2.07 2.76 5.70
C GLN A 93 -1.47 1.58 4.94
N THR A 94 -0.15 1.60 4.75
CA THR A 94 0.58 0.47 4.19
C THR A 94 0.84 -0.58 5.27
N VAL A 95 0.48 -1.84 5.00
CA VAL A 95 0.66 -2.99 5.88
C VAL A 95 1.66 -3.95 5.25
N TYR A 96 2.68 -4.34 6.01
CA TYR A 96 3.73 -5.24 5.56
C TYR A 96 3.43 -6.68 6.00
N SER A 97 3.82 -7.66 5.18
CA SER A 97 3.67 -9.07 5.54
C SER A 97 4.57 -9.51 6.69
N HIS A 98 5.69 -8.81 6.92
CA HIS A 98 6.60 -9.10 8.03
C HIS A 98 6.03 -8.54 9.34
N MET A 99 5.18 -9.32 10.00
CA MET A 99 4.75 -9.04 11.36
C MET A 99 5.70 -9.72 12.35
N ASP A 100 6.21 -8.95 13.32
CA ASP A 100 7.36 -9.29 14.15
C ASP A 100 7.30 -10.66 14.86
N PHE A 101 6.12 -11.27 15.05
CA PHE A 101 5.95 -12.58 15.68
C PHE A 101 4.65 -13.29 15.28
N GLY A 102 4.72 -14.36 14.47
CA GLY A 102 3.57 -15.26 14.26
C GLY A 102 3.54 -16.02 12.93
N PRO A 103 2.51 -16.85 12.68
CA PRO A 103 2.12 -17.19 11.31
C PRO A 103 1.88 -15.91 10.49
N ASP A 104 1.69 -16.00 9.18
CA ASP A 104 1.44 -14.87 8.26
C ASP A 104 0.09 -14.14 8.54
N THR A 105 -0.26 -13.91 9.80
CA THR A 105 -1.53 -13.38 10.32
C THR A 105 -1.23 -12.48 11.51
N GLY A 106 -1.92 -11.36 11.58
CA GLY A 106 -1.79 -10.38 12.66
C GLY A 106 -2.85 -9.32 12.51
N ASP A 107 -2.68 -8.23 13.26
CA ASP A 107 -3.72 -7.23 13.43
C ASP A 107 -3.16 -5.82 13.49
N GLU A 108 -3.96 -4.89 13.00
CA GLU A 108 -3.57 -3.50 12.82
C GLU A 108 -4.68 -2.57 13.29
N TYR A 109 -4.29 -1.36 13.65
CA TYR A 109 -5.22 -0.27 13.96
C TYR A 109 -5.07 0.83 12.92
N LEU A 110 -6.20 1.30 12.40
CA LEU A 110 -6.27 2.38 11.43
C LEU A 110 -7.06 3.55 12.05
N ALA A 111 -6.33 4.65 12.31
CA ALA A 111 -6.92 5.88 12.80
C ALA A 111 -7.69 6.60 11.68
N VAL A 112 -8.96 6.88 11.92
CA VAL A 112 -9.84 7.65 11.01
C VAL A 112 -10.60 8.70 11.81
N ASP A 113 -10.90 9.85 11.19
CA ASP A 113 -11.63 10.94 11.86
C ASP A 113 -13.07 10.56 12.28
N HIS A 114 -13.71 9.71 11.49
CA HIS A 114 -15.11 9.30 11.62
C HIS A 114 -15.27 7.78 11.54
N PRO A 115 -14.80 7.03 12.57
CA PRO A 115 -14.79 5.56 12.55
C PRO A 115 -16.20 4.96 12.49
N GLU A 116 -17.24 5.72 12.85
CA GLU A 116 -18.64 5.34 12.68
C GLU A 116 -19.14 5.28 11.25
N ARG A 117 -18.40 5.83 10.28
CA ARG A 117 -18.75 5.80 8.86
C ARG A 117 -18.14 4.63 8.11
N VAL A 118 -17.23 3.90 8.75
CA VAL A 118 -16.53 2.78 8.12
C VAL A 118 -17.51 1.65 7.87
N ALA A 119 -17.62 1.23 6.62
CA ALA A 119 -18.44 0.12 6.17
C ALA A 119 -17.59 -1.12 5.83
N ALA A 120 -16.32 -0.92 5.43
CA ALA A 120 -15.37 -1.99 5.14
C ALA A 120 -13.92 -1.54 5.31
N VAL A 121 -13.03 -2.51 5.45
CA VAL A 121 -11.58 -2.35 5.24
C VAL A 121 -11.22 -3.14 3.98
N LEU A 122 -10.66 -2.47 2.98
CA LEU A 122 -10.28 -3.03 1.69
C LEU A 122 -8.78 -2.96 1.50
N LEU A 123 -8.23 -3.91 0.76
CA LEU A 123 -6.83 -3.99 0.38
C LEU A 123 -6.68 -3.61 -1.10
N ILE A 124 -5.60 -2.91 -1.42
CA ILE A 124 -5.22 -2.61 -2.81
C ILE A 124 -4.15 -3.63 -3.23
N PRO A 125 -4.30 -4.30 -4.38
CA PRO A 125 -3.43 -5.42 -4.77
C PRO A 125 -1.99 -5.01 -5.10
N ASN A 126 -1.73 -3.73 -5.40
CA ASN A 126 -0.39 -3.28 -5.80
C ASN A 126 0.62 -3.41 -4.65
N ASP A 127 1.75 -4.06 -4.90
CA ASP A 127 2.84 -4.20 -3.93
C ASP A 127 3.53 -2.86 -3.64
N GLN A 128 3.42 -2.41 -2.39
CA GLN A 128 3.98 -1.16 -1.87
C GLN A 128 5.40 -1.34 -1.30
N SER A 129 5.98 -2.55 -1.32
CA SER A 129 7.31 -2.84 -0.75
C SER A 129 8.46 -2.02 -1.33
N THR A 130 8.25 -1.42 -2.52
CA THR A 130 9.25 -0.60 -3.22
C THR A 130 8.97 0.90 -3.18
N GLN A 131 7.94 1.33 -2.44
CA GLN A 131 7.47 2.72 -2.42
C GLN A 131 8.54 3.73 -1.94
N ASP A 132 9.45 3.32 -1.06
CA ASP A 132 10.54 4.17 -0.54
C ASP A 132 11.72 4.34 -1.52
N ARG A 133 11.71 3.65 -2.66
CA ARG A 133 12.78 3.70 -3.66
C ARG A 133 12.52 4.73 -4.76
N ARG A 134 11.68 5.74 -4.57
CA ARG A 134 11.41 6.77 -5.58
C ARG A 134 12.64 7.64 -5.87
N THR A 135 13.26 7.48 -7.02
CA THR A 135 14.23 8.45 -7.53
C THR A 135 14.08 8.65 -9.04
N CYS A 136 14.44 9.83 -9.55
CA CYS A 136 14.59 10.01 -10.99
C CYS A 136 15.97 9.53 -11.48
N GLU A 137 16.61 8.56 -10.81
CA GLU A 137 17.88 8.00 -11.28
C GLU A 137 17.63 7.03 -12.43
N ASP A 138 18.55 6.99 -13.41
CA ASP A 138 18.39 6.19 -14.63
C ASP A 138 18.34 4.67 -14.36
N ASP A 139 18.85 4.21 -13.21
CA ASP A 139 18.90 2.80 -12.84
C ASP A 139 17.69 2.43 -11.96
N MET A 140 16.96 1.39 -12.38
CA MET A 140 15.84 0.81 -11.63
C MET A 140 16.23 0.32 -10.23
N LYS A 141 17.51 0.04 -9.99
CA LYS A 141 18.06 -0.32 -8.67
C LYS A 141 18.28 0.88 -7.77
N ASP A 142 18.49 2.04 -8.38
CA ASP A 142 18.75 3.30 -7.69
C ASP A 142 17.49 4.16 -7.54
N GLY A 143 16.37 3.69 -8.11
CA GLY A 143 15.04 4.16 -7.82
C GLY A 143 14.24 4.74 -8.98
N GLY A 144 14.75 4.65 -10.22
CA GLY A 144 13.97 4.95 -11.41
C GLY A 144 12.99 3.84 -11.80
N GLY A 145 12.05 4.16 -12.71
CA GLY A 145 11.15 3.17 -13.33
C GLY A 145 9.68 3.39 -12.99
N VAL A 146 8.88 2.33 -13.15
CA VAL A 146 7.46 2.34 -12.79
C VAL A 146 7.33 2.05 -11.30
N HIS A 147 6.62 2.92 -10.58
CA HIS A 147 6.36 2.80 -9.14
C HIS A 147 4.94 2.30 -8.86
N PRO A 148 4.70 1.73 -7.66
CA PRO A 148 3.34 1.47 -7.20
C PRO A 148 2.53 2.77 -7.18
N PRO A 149 1.19 2.70 -7.28
CA PRO A 149 0.34 3.87 -7.08
C PRO A 149 0.60 4.51 -5.72
N ASP A 150 0.44 5.84 -5.67
CA ASP A 150 0.32 6.55 -4.39
C ASP A 150 -0.84 5.93 -3.58
N MET A 151 -0.63 5.79 -2.27
CA MET A 151 -1.67 5.41 -1.33
C MET A 151 -2.88 6.35 -1.50
N PRO A 152 -4.12 5.83 -1.49
CA PRO A 152 -5.30 6.66 -1.66
C PRO A 152 -5.42 7.75 -0.62
N ARG A 153 -5.91 8.91 -1.06
CA ARG A 153 -6.21 10.03 -0.17
C ARG A 153 -7.65 9.94 0.33
N GLN A 154 -7.89 10.49 1.51
CA GLN A 154 -9.23 10.64 2.06
C GLN A 154 -10.15 11.37 1.05
N GLY A 155 -11.33 10.80 0.80
CA GLY A 155 -12.30 11.31 -0.17
C GLY A 155 -12.13 10.77 -1.59
N GLU A 156 -11.07 10.02 -1.90
CA GLU A 156 -10.99 9.25 -3.15
C GLU A 156 -11.93 8.06 -3.11
N GLN A 157 -12.45 7.65 -4.27
CA GLN A 157 -13.29 6.46 -4.40
C GLN A 157 -12.44 5.28 -4.91
N LEU A 158 -12.64 4.10 -4.32
CA LEU A 158 -12.00 2.83 -4.71
C LEU A 158 -12.93 1.96 -5.56
#